data_AF-C9K0Y9-F1
#
_entry.id   AF-C9K0Y9-F1
#
_cell.length_a   1.000
_cell.length_b   1.000
_cell.length_c   1.000
_cell.angle_alpha   90.00
_cell.angle_beta   90.00
_cell.angle_gamma   90.00
#
_symmetry.space_group_name_H-M   'P 1'
#
loop_
_entity.id
_entity.type
_entity.pdbx_description
1 polymer ?
#
loop_
_entity_poly.entity_id
_entity_poly.type
_entity_poly.pdbx_seq_one_letter_code
_entity_poly.pdbx_strand_id
1 'polypeptide(L)'
;IWMCIVFAYIGVSVVLFLVSRFSPYEWHTEEPEDGKEGPSDQPPNEFGIFNSLWFSLGAFMQQGCDISPRSLSGRIVGGVWWFFTLIIISSYTANLAAFLTVERMVSPIESAEDLAKQTEIAYGTLDSGSTKEFFRRSKIAVYEKMWTYMRSAEPSVFTRTTAEGVARVRKSKGKFAFLLESTMNEYIEQRKPCDTMKVGGNLDSKGYGVATPKGSSLRTRRVP
;
A
#
# COMPACT_ATOMS: atom_id res chain seq x y z
N ILE A 1 1.42 4.87 16.03
CA ILE A 1 2.90 4.86 16.09
C ILE A 1 3.45 6.28 15.92
N TRP A 2 3.29 6.93 14.77
CA TRP A 2 3.80 8.29 14.53
C TRP A 2 3.38 9.32 15.58
N MET A 3 2.10 9.36 15.97
CA MET A 3 1.64 10.23 17.05
C MET A 3 2.29 9.90 18.41
N CYS A 4 2.49 8.61 18.71
CA CYS A 4 3.15 8.17 19.94
C CYS A 4 4.62 8.59 19.99
N ILE A 5 5.31 8.58 18.84
CA ILE A 5 6.70 9.06 18.72
C ILE A 5 6.77 10.56 19.02
N VAL A 6 5.83 11.35 18.49
CA VAL A 6 5.76 12.81 18.77
C VAL A 6 5.50 13.08 20.25
N PHE A 7 4.55 12.37 20.87
CA PHE A 7 4.30 12.54 22.31
C PHE A 7 5.49 12.08 23.18
N ALA A 8 6.13 10.96 22.83
CA ALA A 8 7.32 10.48 23.53
C ALA A 8 8.50 11.46 23.39
N TYR A 9 8.69 12.03 22.21
CA TYR A 9 9.69 13.07 21.96
C TYR A 9 9.47 14.28 22.88
N ILE A 10 8.26 14.88 22.86
CA ILE A 10 7.93 16.03 23.71
C ILE A 10 8.09 15.66 25.20
N GLY A 11 7.63 14.46 25.60
CA GLY A 11 7.76 13.98 26.97
C GLY A 11 9.21 13.87 27.43
N VAL A 12 10.10 13.33 26.60
CA VAL A 12 11.53 13.20 26.92
C VAL A 12 12.21 14.57 26.96
N SER A 13 11.88 15.49 26.05
CA SER A 13 12.41 16.86 26.10
C SER A 13 11.98 17.59 27.37
N VAL A 14 10.73 17.41 27.83
CA VAL A 14 10.26 17.98 29.11
C VAL A 14 10.95 17.34 30.30
N VAL A 15 11.12 16.01 30.32
CA VAL A 15 11.82 15.32 31.40
C VAL A 15 13.29 15.76 31.49
N LEU A 16 13.98 15.86 30.36
CA LEU A 16 15.36 16.36 30.31
C LEU A 16 15.46 17.81 30.79
N PHE A 17 14.52 18.67 30.40
CA PHE A 17 14.44 20.05 30.89
C PHE A 17 14.19 20.14 32.41
N LEU A 18 13.35 19.26 32.97
CA LEU A 18 13.15 19.22 34.43
C LEU A 18 14.42 18.72 35.15
N VAL A 19 15.07 17.68 34.63
CA VAL A 19 16.30 17.13 35.20
C VAL A 19 17.44 18.15 35.19
N SER A 20 17.59 18.93 34.11
CA SER A 20 18.60 20.00 34.03
C SER A 20 18.28 21.18 34.96
N ARG A 21 17.00 21.45 35.22
CA ARG A 21 16.60 22.53 36.13
C ARG A 21 16.74 22.18 37.62
N PHE A 22 16.54 20.91 37.98
CA PHE A 22 16.57 20.42 39.36
C PHE A 22 17.92 19.82 39.78
N SER A 23 18.81 19.46 38.87
CA SER A 23 20.13 18.92 39.19
C SER A 23 21.13 20.05 39.50
N PRO A 24 21.57 20.24 40.76
CA PRO A 24 22.51 21.30 41.14
C PRO A 24 23.92 21.12 40.55
N TYR A 25 24.20 19.95 39.95
CA TYR A 25 25.49 19.60 39.34
C TYR A 25 25.70 20.15 37.92
N GLU A 26 24.67 20.71 37.29
CA GLU A 26 24.80 21.43 35.99
C GLU A 26 25.02 22.94 36.17
N TRP A 27 24.86 23.45 37.39
CA TRP A 27 25.23 24.80 37.76
C TRP A 27 26.76 24.90 37.81
N HIS A 28 27.36 25.69 36.92
CA HIS A 28 28.79 25.98 36.92
C HIS A 28 29.23 26.42 38.33
N THR A 29 30.06 25.63 39.01
CA THR A 29 30.99 26.16 40.00
C THR A 29 32.28 26.36 39.23
N GLU A 30 32.44 27.53 38.61
CA GLU A 30 33.77 27.96 38.21
C GLU A 30 34.56 28.18 39.50
N GLU A 31 35.63 27.43 39.71
CA GLU A 31 36.67 27.89 40.63
C GLU A 31 37.21 29.21 40.05
N PRO A 32 37.26 30.30 40.83
CA PRO A 32 37.68 31.58 40.32
C PRO A 32 39.20 31.56 40.04
N GLU A 33 39.59 31.44 38.78
CA GLU A 33 40.89 31.97 38.35
C GLU A 33 40.78 33.49 38.25
N ASP A 34 41.36 34.14 39.27
CA ASP A 34 41.93 35.48 39.26
C ASP A 34 41.00 36.69 38.96
N GLY A 35 40.43 37.24 40.03
CA GLY A 35 40.59 38.68 40.28
C GLY A 35 39.69 39.70 39.57
N LYS A 36 38.43 39.42 39.26
CA LYS A 36 37.44 40.48 38.94
C LYS A 36 36.07 40.26 39.57
N GLU A 37 35.78 41.05 40.60
CA GLU A 37 34.47 41.16 41.26
C GLU A 37 33.45 41.87 40.35
N GLY A 38 32.34 41.20 40.07
CA GLY A 38 31.10 41.77 39.54
C GLY A 38 29.96 40.77 39.78
N PRO A 39 28.78 41.17 40.25
CA PRO A 39 27.73 40.22 40.60
C PRO A 39 27.02 39.75 39.32
N SER A 40 27.51 38.68 38.70
CA SER A 40 26.74 37.92 37.73
C SER A 40 25.87 36.91 38.48
N ASP A 41 24.73 37.37 38.99
CA ASP A 41 23.67 36.48 39.48
C ASP A 41 23.19 35.59 38.32
N GLN A 42 23.30 34.27 38.53
CA GLN A 42 22.92 33.14 37.66
C GLN A 42 24.03 32.62 36.72
N PRO A 43 24.65 31.47 37.01
CA PRO A 43 25.47 30.78 36.01
C PRO A 43 24.59 30.30 34.85
N PRO A 44 25.12 30.29 33.60
CA PRO A 44 24.34 30.02 32.42
C PRO A 44 24.01 28.53 32.37
N ASN A 45 22.76 28.19 32.62
CA ASN A 45 22.26 26.84 32.41
C ASN A 45 22.21 26.59 30.89
N GLU A 46 23.21 25.89 30.32
CA GLU A 46 23.30 25.64 28.87
C GLU A 46 22.13 24.79 28.33
N PHE A 47 21.35 24.14 29.18
CA PHE A 47 20.13 23.40 28.81
C PHE A 47 18.85 24.23 28.97
N GLY A 48 18.63 25.19 28.06
CA GLY A 48 17.30 25.79 27.85
C GLY A 48 16.29 24.80 27.21
N ILE A 49 14.98 25.13 27.22
CA ILE A 49 13.91 24.31 26.61
C ILE A 49 14.22 23.97 25.14
N PHE A 50 14.73 24.96 24.39
CA PHE A 50 15.12 24.78 23.00
C PHE A 50 16.35 23.88 22.83
N ASN A 51 17.33 23.94 23.74
CA ASN A 51 18.53 23.10 23.69
C ASN A 51 18.20 21.65 24.08
N SER A 52 17.26 21.43 25.01
CA SER A 52 16.76 20.09 25.34
C SER A 52 15.96 19.48 24.19
N LEU A 53 15.13 20.26 23.50
CA LEU A 53 14.43 19.83 22.29
C LEU A 53 15.45 19.47 21.19
N TRP A 54 16.43 20.35 20.95
CA TRP A 54 17.50 20.13 19.98
C TRP A 54 18.33 18.88 20.28
N PHE A 55 18.68 18.64 21.54
CA PHE A 55 19.37 17.42 21.97
C PHE A 55 18.53 16.17 21.70
N SER A 56 17.25 16.17 22.08
CA SER A 56 16.36 15.03 21.83
C SER A 56 16.16 14.76 20.33
N LEU A 57 16.17 15.82 19.51
CA LEU A 57 16.08 15.73 18.05
C LEU A 57 17.38 15.20 17.43
N GLY A 58 18.54 15.68 17.86
CA GLY A 58 19.85 15.20 17.42
C GLY A 58 20.08 13.73 17.77
N ALA A 59 19.65 13.31 18.97
CA ALA A 59 19.66 11.90 19.39
C ALA A 59 18.68 11.03 18.58
N PHE A 60 17.55 11.59 18.15
CA PHE A 60 16.59 10.91 17.26
C PHE A 60 17.15 10.78 15.84
N MET A 61 17.82 11.81 15.31
CA MET A 61 18.39 11.81 13.96
C MET A 61 19.74 11.09 13.86
N GLN A 62 20.28 10.54 14.95
CA GLN A 62 21.62 9.93 15.03
C GLN A 62 22.77 10.87 14.61
N GLN A 63 22.56 12.19 14.61
CA GLN A 63 23.56 13.16 14.17
C GLN A 63 24.52 13.59 15.29
N GLY A 64 24.32 13.10 16.52
CA GLY A 64 25.05 13.60 17.68
C GLY A 64 24.63 15.02 18.04
N CYS A 65 25.04 15.50 19.21
CA CYS A 65 24.83 16.89 19.62
C CYS A 65 26.08 17.33 20.39
N ASP A 66 26.52 18.57 20.18
CA ASP A 66 27.72 19.11 20.83
C ASP A 66 27.53 19.28 22.36
N ILE A 67 26.28 19.28 22.82
CA ILE A 67 25.89 19.48 24.21
C ILE A 67 25.44 18.13 24.78
N SER A 68 26.12 17.62 25.81
CA SER A 68 25.80 16.34 26.46
C SER A 68 25.44 16.52 27.93
N PRO A 69 24.40 15.82 28.46
CA PRO A 69 24.06 15.90 29.86
C PRO A 69 25.22 15.38 30.73
N ARG A 70 25.70 16.23 31.65
CA ARG A 70 26.79 15.87 32.57
C ARG A 70 26.27 15.12 33.80
N SER A 71 25.03 15.38 34.20
CA SER A 71 24.37 14.71 35.33
C SER A 71 24.12 13.22 35.07
N LEU A 72 24.31 12.37 36.09
CA LEU A 72 24.07 10.92 35.99
C LEU A 72 22.62 10.61 35.61
N SER A 73 21.67 11.37 36.17
CA SER A 73 20.23 11.27 35.86
C SER A 73 19.92 11.64 34.40
N GLY A 74 20.50 12.72 33.87
CA GLY A 74 20.33 13.13 32.47
C GLY A 74 20.91 12.12 31.49
N ARG A 75 22.03 11.48 31.85
CA ARG A 75 22.64 10.40 31.04
C ARG A 75 21.79 9.13 30.99
N ILE A 76 21.12 8.75 32.09
CA ILE A 76 20.21 7.61 32.09
C ILE A 76 19.00 7.89 31.18
N VAL A 77 18.40 9.08 31.28
CA VAL A 77 17.27 9.49 30.41
C VAL A 77 17.70 9.52 28.94
N GLY A 78 18.85 10.12 28.64
CA GLY A 78 19.42 10.15 27.29
C GLY A 78 19.75 8.76 26.75
N GLY A 79 20.26 7.85 27.59
CA GLY A 79 20.56 6.47 27.21
C GLY A 79 19.31 5.63 26.90
N VAL A 80 18.25 5.77 27.71
CA VAL A 80 16.96 5.12 27.42
C VAL A 80 16.33 5.69 26.15
N TRP A 81 16.38 7.01 25.95
CA TRP A 81 15.93 7.64 24.72
C TRP A 81 16.71 7.12 23.51
N TRP A 82 18.03 7.07 23.61
CA TRP A 82 18.89 6.57 22.53
C TRP A 82 18.61 5.10 22.17
N PHE A 83 18.40 4.23 23.17
CA PHE A 83 18.02 2.84 22.91
C PHE A 83 16.64 2.74 22.24
N PHE A 84 15.69 3.57 22.68
CA PHE A 84 14.36 3.66 22.07
C PHE A 84 14.43 4.12 20.60
N THR A 85 15.19 5.18 20.30
CA THR A 85 15.33 5.68 18.93
C THR A 85 16.03 4.68 18.02
N LEU A 86 17.04 3.97 18.52
CA LEU A 86 17.71 2.88 17.80
C LEU A 86 16.70 1.81 17.37
N ILE A 87 15.89 1.28 18.30
CA ILE A 87 14.90 0.24 17.98
C ILE A 87 13.89 0.73 16.93
N ILE A 88 13.40 1.96 17.08
CA ILE A 88 12.41 2.53 16.17
C ILE A 88 12.98 2.68 14.76
N ILE A 89 14.19 3.23 14.62
CA ILE A 89 14.80 3.47 13.31
C ILE A 89 15.19 2.15 12.65
N SER A 90 15.74 1.19 13.40
CA SER A 90 16.02 -0.15 12.88
C SER A 90 14.75 -0.84 12.38
N SER A 91 13.65 -0.77 13.13
CA SER A 91 12.37 -1.37 12.73
C SER A 91 11.76 -0.66 11.52
N TYR A 92 11.84 0.67 11.45
CA TYR A 92 11.41 1.45 10.29
C TYR A 92 12.24 1.09 9.05
N THR A 93 13.56 0.97 9.20
CA THR A 93 14.47 0.61 8.11
C THR A 93 14.19 -0.80 7.60
N ALA A 94 13.93 -1.77 8.49
CA ALA A 94 13.55 -3.13 8.12
C ALA A 94 12.22 -3.17 7.35
N ASN A 95 11.20 -2.44 7.83
CA ASN A 95 9.91 -2.34 7.13
C ASN A 95 10.04 -1.63 5.78
N LEU A 96 10.81 -0.55 5.71
CA LEU A 96 11.07 0.17 4.48
C LEU A 96 11.78 -0.74 3.45
N ALA A 97 12.81 -1.48 3.86
CA ALA A 97 13.49 -2.45 2.99
C ALA A 97 12.55 -3.55 2.51
N ALA A 98 11.67 -4.06 3.38
CA ALA A 98 10.64 -5.02 3.00
C ALA A 98 9.64 -4.42 1.98
N PHE A 99 9.23 -3.16 2.15
CA PHE A 99 8.35 -2.50 1.17
C PHE A 99 9.05 -2.21 -0.16
N LEU A 100 10.32 -1.80 -0.14
CA LEU A 100 11.09 -1.50 -1.35
C LEU A 100 11.42 -2.76 -2.16
N THR A 101 11.49 -3.92 -1.51
CA THR A 101 11.74 -5.21 -2.18
C THR A 101 10.46 -5.88 -2.66
N VAL A 102 9.29 -5.52 -2.09
CA VAL A 102 8.00 -6.09 -2.48
C VAL A 102 7.28 -5.13 -3.43
N GLU A 103 7.42 -5.36 -4.72
CA GLU A 103 6.48 -4.83 -5.71
C GLU A 103 5.16 -5.60 -5.60
N ARG A 104 4.19 -5.04 -4.88
CA ARG A 104 2.84 -5.61 -4.87
C ARG A 104 2.20 -5.37 -6.24
N MET A 105 1.90 -6.45 -6.95
CA MET A 105 0.97 -6.40 -8.08
C MET A 105 -0.43 -6.10 -7.55
N VAL A 106 -0.77 -4.81 -7.41
CA VAL A 106 -2.11 -4.39 -7.04
C VAL A 106 -2.96 -4.42 -8.31
N SER A 107 -3.87 -5.40 -8.40
CA SER A 107 -4.90 -5.36 -9.43
C SER A 107 -5.92 -4.28 -9.06
N PRO A 108 -6.22 -3.30 -9.94
CA PRO A 108 -7.20 -2.27 -9.67
C PRO A 108 -8.65 -2.81 -9.61
N ILE A 109 -8.87 -4.07 -10.03
CA ILE A 109 -10.16 -4.74 -10.04
C ILE A 109 -9.98 -6.11 -9.38
N GLU A 110 -10.88 -6.49 -8.48
CA GLU A 110 -10.94 -7.84 -7.90
C GLU A 110 -12.20 -8.61 -8.35
N SER A 111 -13.26 -7.90 -8.76
CA SER A 111 -14.57 -8.48 -9.04
C SER A 111 -15.29 -7.84 -10.24
N ALA A 112 -16.30 -8.52 -10.78
CA ALA A 112 -17.14 -7.97 -11.84
C ALA A 112 -18.04 -6.83 -11.34
N GLU A 113 -18.37 -6.84 -10.04
CA GLU A 113 -19.09 -5.78 -9.36
C GLU A 113 -18.30 -4.46 -9.39
N ASP A 114 -16.98 -4.53 -9.21
CA ASP A 114 -16.11 -3.34 -9.26
C ASP A 114 -16.05 -2.77 -10.68
N LEU A 115 -15.98 -3.64 -11.70
CA LEU A 115 -16.12 -3.24 -13.11
C LEU A 115 -17.47 -2.55 -13.37
N ALA A 116 -18.56 -3.00 -12.76
CA ALA A 116 -19.87 -2.39 -12.93
C ALA A 116 -20.04 -1.05 -12.18
N LYS A 117 -19.22 -0.78 -11.16
CA LYS A 117 -19.26 0.48 -10.38
C LYS A 117 -18.47 1.60 -11.05
N GLN A 118 -17.34 1.27 -11.67
CA GLN A 118 -16.47 2.25 -12.33
C GLN A 118 -16.71 2.32 -13.85
N THR A 119 -16.20 3.39 -14.46
CA THR A 119 -16.30 3.64 -15.91
C THR A 119 -14.94 3.89 -16.56
N GLU A 120 -13.83 3.82 -15.81
CA GLU A 120 -12.50 4.10 -16.35
C GLU A 120 -11.96 2.95 -17.21
N ILE A 121 -12.25 1.71 -16.80
CA ILE A 121 -11.87 0.50 -17.53
C ILE A 121 -13.08 0.02 -18.31
N ALA A 122 -13.01 0.14 -19.63
CA ALA A 122 -14.05 -0.38 -20.51
C ALA A 122 -14.03 -1.90 -20.50
N TYR A 123 -15.18 -2.54 -20.67
CA TYR A 123 -15.26 -3.99 -20.76
C TYR A 123 -16.22 -4.44 -21.84
N GLY A 124 -15.95 -5.61 -22.42
CA GLY A 124 -16.75 -6.15 -23.50
C GLY A 124 -16.58 -7.67 -23.68
N THR A 125 -17.41 -8.20 -24.56
CA THR A 125 -17.46 -9.64 -24.89
C THR A 125 -17.26 -9.86 -26.39
N LEU A 126 -17.21 -11.12 -26.81
CA LEU A 126 -17.34 -11.50 -28.21
C LEU A 126 -18.74 -11.11 -28.74
N ASP A 127 -18.82 -10.55 -29.95
CA ASP A 127 -20.05 -10.02 -30.56
C ASP A 127 -21.10 -11.10 -30.88
N SER A 128 -20.65 -12.32 -31.18
CA SER A 128 -21.48 -13.50 -31.50
C SER A 128 -21.35 -14.63 -30.47
N GLY A 129 -21.06 -14.28 -29.20
CA GLY A 129 -20.82 -15.26 -28.13
C GLY A 129 -22.04 -15.56 -27.24
N SER A 130 -22.04 -16.75 -26.64
CA SER A 130 -22.98 -17.14 -25.57
C SER A 130 -22.92 -16.19 -24.36
N THR A 131 -21.74 -15.62 -24.09
CA THR A 131 -21.50 -14.62 -23.03
C THR A 131 -22.25 -13.32 -23.28
N LYS A 132 -22.34 -12.85 -24.53
CA LYS A 132 -23.13 -11.65 -24.88
C LYS A 132 -24.61 -11.88 -24.60
N GLU A 133 -25.13 -13.04 -25.02
CA GLU A 133 -26.53 -13.39 -24.79
C GLU A 133 -26.82 -13.64 -23.30
N PHE A 134 -25.85 -14.14 -22.53
CA PHE A 134 -25.94 -14.27 -21.07
C PHE A 134 -26.20 -12.91 -20.42
N PHE A 135 -25.40 -11.88 -20.73
CA PHE A 135 -25.60 -10.54 -20.18
C PHE A 135 -26.92 -9.92 -20.65
N ARG A 136 -27.33 -10.17 -21.89
CA ARG A 136 -28.61 -9.69 -22.44
C ARG A 136 -29.84 -10.27 -21.72
N ARG A 137 -29.78 -11.55 -21.29
CA ARG A 137 -30.90 -12.25 -20.64
C ARG A 137 -30.82 -12.27 -19.11
N SER A 138 -29.69 -11.84 -18.56
CA SER A 138 -29.47 -11.86 -17.12
C SER A 138 -30.48 -10.98 -16.39
N LYS A 139 -30.94 -11.45 -15.23
CA LYS A 139 -31.87 -10.72 -14.34
C LYS A 139 -31.18 -10.18 -13.08
N ILE A 140 -29.86 -10.37 -12.97
CA ILE A 140 -29.08 -9.91 -11.84
C ILE A 140 -28.74 -8.44 -12.08
N ALA A 141 -29.09 -7.56 -11.14
CA ALA A 141 -28.97 -6.10 -11.30
C ALA A 141 -27.57 -5.64 -11.71
N VAL A 142 -26.51 -6.27 -11.19
CA VAL A 142 -25.12 -5.97 -11.56
C VAL A 142 -24.87 -6.26 -13.05
N TYR A 143 -25.29 -7.43 -13.53
CA TYR A 143 -25.10 -7.86 -14.91
C TYR A 143 -26.00 -7.11 -15.90
N GLU A 144 -27.19 -6.70 -15.47
CA GLU A 144 -28.09 -5.83 -16.26
C GLU A 144 -27.48 -4.43 -16.44
N LYS A 145 -26.87 -3.87 -15.40
CA LYS A 145 -26.12 -2.61 -15.48
C LYS A 145 -24.93 -2.74 -16.44
N MET A 146 -24.17 -3.83 -16.34
CA MET A 146 -23.06 -4.12 -17.26
C MET A 146 -23.54 -4.26 -18.71
N TRP A 147 -24.66 -4.93 -18.94
CA TRP A 147 -25.27 -5.04 -20.27
C TRP A 147 -25.70 -3.69 -20.83
N THR A 148 -26.32 -2.86 -20.00
CA THR A 148 -26.74 -1.50 -20.38
C THR A 148 -25.54 -0.67 -20.82
N TYR A 149 -24.45 -0.72 -20.06
CA TYR A 149 -23.17 -0.10 -20.44
C TYR A 149 -22.64 -0.65 -21.77
N MET A 150 -22.52 -1.99 -21.91
CA MET A 150 -21.99 -2.59 -23.13
C MET A 150 -22.83 -2.27 -24.38
N ARG A 151 -24.15 -2.11 -24.21
CA ARG A 151 -25.07 -1.73 -25.29
C ARG A 151 -24.95 -0.25 -25.68
N SER A 152 -24.69 0.64 -24.73
CA SER A 152 -24.58 2.08 -24.97
C SER A 152 -23.14 2.56 -25.19
N ALA A 153 -22.15 1.67 -25.14
CA ALA A 153 -20.74 2.05 -25.24
C ALA A 153 -20.35 2.42 -26.68
N GLU A 154 -19.84 3.64 -26.85
CA GLU A 154 -19.24 4.15 -28.08
C GLU A 154 -17.77 4.54 -27.82
N PRO A 155 -16.79 3.97 -28.54
CA PRO A 155 -16.88 3.00 -29.62
C PRO A 155 -17.22 1.58 -29.12
N SER A 156 -17.69 0.71 -30.03
CA SER A 156 -18.10 -0.67 -29.71
C SER A 156 -17.07 -1.40 -28.84
N VAL A 157 -17.53 -1.91 -27.71
CA VAL A 157 -16.74 -2.75 -26.79
C VAL A 157 -16.70 -4.21 -27.22
N PHE A 158 -17.57 -4.62 -28.14
CA PHE A 158 -17.62 -5.98 -28.65
C PHE A 158 -16.50 -6.22 -29.66
N THR A 159 -15.93 -7.43 -29.63
CA THR A 159 -14.94 -7.87 -30.63
C THR A 159 -15.49 -8.98 -31.51
N ARG A 160 -15.00 -9.09 -32.75
CA ARG A 160 -15.48 -10.10 -33.70
C ARG A 160 -14.82 -11.46 -33.46
N THR A 161 -13.58 -11.45 -32.97
CA THR A 161 -12.83 -12.66 -32.66
C THR A 161 -12.24 -12.61 -31.25
N THR A 162 -11.94 -13.78 -30.68
CA THR A 162 -11.28 -13.89 -29.37
C THR A 162 -9.86 -13.31 -29.41
N ALA A 163 -9.12 -13.56 -30.51
CA ALA A 163 -7.77 -13.04 -30.68
C ALA A 163 -7.73 -11.50 -30.73
N GLU A 164 -8.73 -10.88 -31.37
CA GLU A 164 -8.91 -9.42 -31.38
C GLU A 164 -9.17 -8.89 -29.96
N GLY A 165 -10.03 -9.57 -29.18
CA GLY A 165 -10.29 -9.23 -27.78
C GLY A 165 -9.04 -9.25 -26.91
N VAL A 166 -8.26 -10.32 -27.00
CA VAL A 166 -6.98 -10.46 -26.27
C VAL A 166 -5.98 -9.39 -26.71
N ALA A 167 -5.82 -9.16 -28.02
CA ALA A 167 -4.92 -8.13 -28.52
C ALA A 167 -5.35 -6.72 -28.09
N ARG A 168 -6.65 -6.46 -28.00
CA ARG A 168 -7.20 -5.19 -27.50
C ARG A 168 -6.86 -4.97 -26.04
N VAL A 169 -7.01 -5.98 -25.17
CA VAL A 169 -6.60 -5.91 -23.75
C VAL A 169 -5.12 -5.55 -23.65
N ARG A 170 -4.26 -6.27 -24.37
CA ARG A 170 -2.80 -6.04 -24.40
C ARG A 170 -2.42 -4.62 -24.82
N LYS A 171 -3.09 -4.08 -25.85
CA LYS A 171 -2.86 -2.72 -26.34
C LYS A 171 -3.41 -1.63 -25.43
N SER A 172 -4.43 -1.93 -24.62
CA SER A 172 -5.15 -0.94 -23.81
C SER A 172 -4.48 -0.63 -22.47
N LYS A 173 -3.36 -1.29 -22.12
CA LYS A 173 -2.58 -1.02 -20.89
C LYS A 173 -3.44 -0.93 -19.62
N GLY A 174 -4.36 -1.87 -19.43
CA GLY A 174 -5.25 -1.91 -18.26
C GLY A 174 -6.54 -1.07 -18.35
N LYS A 175 -6.78 -0.35 -19.46
CA LYS A 175 -8.02 0.42 -19.70
C LYS A 175 -9.15 -0.40 -20.35
N PHE A 176 -8.90 -1.67 -20.68
CA PHE A 176 -9.91 -2.56 -21.27
C PHE A 176 -9.85 -3.96 -20.66
N ALA A 177 -11.00 -4.49 -20.24
CA ALA A 177 -11.18 -5.85 -19.76
C ALA A 177 -12.01 -6.67 -20.75
N PHE A 178 -11.58 -7.90 -21.04
CA PHE A 178 -12.27 -8.78 -21.97
C PHE A 178 -12.88 -9.97 -21.23
N LEU A 179 -14.18 -10.17 -21.39
CA LEU A 179 -14.91 -11.25 -20.74
C LEU A 179 -14.98 -12.45 -21.68
N LEU A 180 -14.36 -13.55 -21.26
CA LEU A 180 -14.31 -14.81 -21.98
C LEU A 180 -14.48 -16.01 -21.02
N GLU A 181 -14.60 -17.20 -21.57
CA GLU A 181 -14.74 -18.44 -20.80
C GLU A 181 -13.48 -18.77 -20.00
N SER A 182 -13.63 -19.36 -18.81
CA SER A 182 -12.52 -19.57 -17.87
C SER A 182 -11.39 -20.44 -18.43
N THR A 183 -11.74 -21.48 -19.19
CA THR A 183 -10.80 -22.39 -19.86
C THR A 183 -9.91 -21.66 -20.85
N MET A 184 -10.50 -20.75 -21.64
CA MET A 184 -9.75 -19.95 -22.61
C MET A 184 -8.92 -18.87 -21.91
N ASN A 185 -9.38 -18.36 -20.76
CA ASN A 185 -8.63 -17.38 -19.97
C ASN A 185 -7.36 -18.00 -19.39
N GLU A 186 -7.49 -19.12 -18.71
CA GLU A 186 -6.36 -19.89 -18.14
C GLU A 186 -5.38 -20.33 -19.24
N TYR A 187 -5.90 -20.69 -20.42
CA TYR A 187 -5.07 -21.04 -21.57
C TYR A 187 -4.25 -19.85 -22.10
N ILE A 188 -4.84 -18.65 -22.20
CA ILE A 188 -4.14 -17.45 -22.70
C ILE A 188 -3.15 -16.90 -21.66
N GLU A 189 -3.48 -17.00 -20.38
CA GLU A 189 -2.60 -16.63 -19.26
C GLU A 189 -1.28 -17.41 -19.26
N GLN A 190 -1.33 -18.70 -19.62
CA GLN A 190 -0.14 -19.54 -19.74
C GLN A 190 0.69 -19.28 -21.01
N ARG A 191 0.26 -18.40 -21.91
CA ARG A 191 0.96 -18.10 -23.16
C ARG A 191 1.88 -16.90 -22.99
N LYS A 192 3.08 -17.01 -23.59
CA LYS A 192 4.00 -15.87 -23.72
C LYS A 192 3.28 -14.68 -24.41
N PRO A 193 3.49 -13.44 -23.95
CA PRO A 193 4.47 -12.99 -22.95
C PRO A 193 3.96 -12.94 -21.50
N CYS A 194 2.91 -13.70 -21.13
CA CYS A 194 2.33 -13.71 -19.77
C CYS A 194 1.81 -12.33 -19.32
N ASP A 195 1.19 -11.60 -20.24
CA ASP A 195 0.70 -10.22 -20.09
C ASP A 195 -0.81 -10.15 -19.83
N THR A 196 -1.43 -11.28 -19.52
CA THR A 196 -2.86 -11.40 -19.19
C THR A 196 -3.00 -12.12 -17.86
N MET A 197 -4.02 -11.76 -17.08
CA MET A 197 -4.27 -12.32 -15.76
C MET A 197 -5.78 -12.56 -15.58
N LYS A 198 -6.15 -13.70 -15.00
CA LYS A 198 -7.53 -13.93 -14.56
C LYS A 198 -7.81 -13.17 -13.27
N VAL A 199 -8.92 -12.41 -13.25
CA VAL A 199 -9.37 -11.64 -12.08
C VAL A 199 -10.74 -12.15 -11.66
N GLY A 200 -10.90 -12.35 -10.34
CA GLY A 200 -12.17 -12.77 -9.74
C GLY A 200 -12.56 -14.22 -10.01
N GLY A 201 -13.75 -14.59 -9.55
CA GLY A 201 -14.36 -15.89 -9.78
C GLY A 201 -15.10 -16.01 -11.11
N ASN A 202 -15.57 -17.21 -11.44
CA ASN A 202 -16.42 -17.43 -12.60
C ASN A 202 -17.81 -16.81 -12.37
N LEU A 203 -18.37 -16.15 -13.38
CA LEU A 203 -19.68 -15.49 -13.30
C LEU A 203 -20.86 -16.46 -13.40
N ASP A 204 -20.63 -17.61 -14.03
CA ASP A 204 -21.58 -18.69 -14.19
C ASP A 204 -20.88 -20.06 -14.17
N SER A 205 -21.68 -21.12 -14.13
CA SER A 205 -21.21 -22.51 -14.22
C SER A 205 -21.68 -23.10 -15.54
N LYS A 206 -20.76 -23.22 -16.50
CA LYS A 206 -20.99 -23.77 -17.84
C LYS A 206 -20.08 -24.97 -18.10
N GLY A 207 -20.46 -25.79 -19.08
CA GLY A 207 -19.66 -26.93 -19.54
C GLY A 207 -19.80 -27.14 -21.04
N TYR A 208 -18.76 -27.69 -21.66
CA TYR A 208 -18.79 -28.05 -23.08
C TYR A 208 -19.46 -29.42 -23.28
N GLY A 209 -20.19 -29.55 -24.38
CA GLY A 209 -20.83 -30.80 -24.77
C GLY A 209 -20.81 -30.99 -26.28
N VAL A 210 -20.90 -32.24 -26.71
CA VAL A 210 -20.99 -32.58 -28.14
C VAL A 210 -22.44 -32.40 -28.59
N ALA A 211 -22.66 -31.50 -29.54
CA ALA A 211 -23.99 -31.26 -30.09
C ALA A 211 -24.29 -32.21 -31.26
N THR A 212 -25.41 -32.93 -31.17
CA THR A 212 -25.96 -33.73 -32.27
C THR A 212 -27.27 -33.13 -32.77
N PRO A 213 -27.65 -33.31 -34.04
CA PRO A 213 -28.97 -32.90 -34.53
C PRO A 213 -30.10 -33.46 -33.65
N LYS A 214 -31.17 -32.68 -33.48
CA LYS A 214 -32.32 -33.08 -32.65
C LYS A 214 -32.93 -34.37 -33.22
N GLY A 215 -33.05 -35.40 -32.38
CA GLY A 215 -33.55 -36.71 -32.76
C GLY A 215 -32.51 -37.66 -33.38
N SER A 216 -31.24 -37.26 -33.47
CA SER A 216 -30.19 -38.14 -33.98
C SER A 216 -29.95 -39.34 -33.05
N SER A 217 -29.84 -40.54 -33.65
CA SER A 217 -29.48 -41.79 -32.94
C SER A 217 -28.07 -41.78 -32.34
N LEU A 218 -27.21 -40.85 -32.80
CA LEU A 218 -25.85 -40.68 -32.28
C LEU A 218 -25.81 -40.18 -30.83
N ARG A 219 -26.89 -39.56 -30.33
CA ARG A 219 -26.94 -39.03 -28.95
C ARG A 219 -26.83 -40.12 -27.89
N THR A 220 -27.42 -41.29 -28.14
CA THR A 220 -27.47 -42.41 -27.19
C THR A 220 -26.43 -43.49 -27.47
N ARG A 221 -25.67 -43.34 -28.56
CA ARG A 221 -24.65 -44.31 -28.93
C ARG A 221 -23.48 -44.19 -27.95
N ARG A 222 -23.36 -45.14 -27.03
CA ARG A 222 -22.13 -45.27 -26.22
C ARG A 222 -20.99 -45.60 -27.16
N VAL A 223 -19.92 -44.82 -27.07
CA VAL A 223 -18.63 -45.17 -27.67
C VAL A 223 -18.19 -46.47 -26.98
N PRO A 224 -17.83 -47.53 -27.74
CA PRO A 224 -17.39 -48.81 -27.17
C PRO A 224 -16.12 -48.66 -26.32
#